data_AF-A0A1S4DY01-F1
#
_entry.id   AF-A0A1S4DY01-F1
#
_cell.length_a   1.000
_cell.length_b   1.000
_cell.length_c   1.000
_cell.angle_alpha   90.00
_cell.angle_beta   90.00
_cell.angle_gamma   90.00
#
_symmetry.space_group_name_H-M   'P 1'
#
loop_
_entity.id
_entity.type
_entity.pdbx_description
1 polymer ?
#
loop_
_entity_poly.entity_id
_entity_poly.type
_entity_poly.pdbx_seq_one_letter_code
_entity_poly.pdbx_strand_id
1 'polypeptide(L)'
;MIPVALSDVFFPFHSIILIFVVSVQIIFFDRGSQKVSKAAIAILVAVWFFAGACFFMALPTHSWLWLVSIFNSIQVFMTVIKYSPQAFLNFTRKSTVGFSIGNIVLDFSGGVATLAQMSVQSVDQGSWVNFLGNIGKPLLALTVLQVSIAFDLIFFYQHFVLYHIKASRVSFQRDPESTDSEPLIKDSDHLQGIATTS
;
A
#
# COMPACT_ATOMS: atom_id res chain seq x y z
N MET A 1 -25.39 9.81 -24.51
CA MET A 1 -24.08 9.24 -24.14
C MET A 1 -23.46 10.16 -23.13
N ILE A 2 -23.13 9.68 -21.93
CA ILE A 2 -22.33 10.47 -20.99
C ILE A 2 -20.90 10.45 -21.55
N PRO A 3 -20.31 11.60 -21.90
CA PRO A 3 -18.95 11.63 -22.42
C PRO A 3 -18.00 11.07 -21.37
N VAL A 4 -17.05 10.24 -21.80
CA VAL A 4 -15.98 9.75 -20.93
C VAL A 4 -15.23 10.97 -20.42
N ALA A 5 -15.13 11.12 -19.09
CA ALA A 5 -14.46 12.27 -18.53
C ALA A 5 -12.96 12.14 -18.79
N LEU A 6 -12.30 13.28 -19.00
CA LEU A 6 -10.87 13.32 -19.27
C LEU A 6 -10.06 12.71 -18.09
N SER A 7 -10.58 12.85 -16.87
CA SER A 7 -10.10 12.18 -15.65
C SER A 7 -10.06 10.66 -15.78
N ASP A 8 -11.07 10.07 -16.43
CA ASP A 8 -11.24 8.62 -16.55
C ASP A 8 -10.20 7.99 -17.50
N VAL A 9 -9.49 8.83 -18.27
CA VAL A 9 -8.41 8.44 -19.19
C VAL A 9 -7.04 8.73 -18.58
N PHE A 10 -6.84 9.93 -18.02
CA PHE A 10 -5.55 10.31 -17.45
C PHE A 10 -5.20 9.51 -16.20
N PHE A 11 -6.18 9.21 -15.35
CA PHE A 11 -5.93 8.50 -14.10
C PHE A 11 -5.35 7.09 -14.35
N PRO A 12 -5.97 6.20 -15.16
CA PRO A 12 -5.37 4.91 -15.49
C PRO A 12 -4.01 5.02 -16.17
N PHE A 13 -3.82 5.99 -17.07
CA PHE A 13 -2.55 6.20 -17.76
C PHE A 13 -1.42 6.53 -16.77
N HIS A 14 -1.67 7.45 -15.84
CA HIS A 14 -0.74 7.78 -14.77
C HIS A 14 -0.46 6.57 -13.87
N SER A 15 -1.49 5.80 -13.50
CA SER A 15 -1.33 4.58 -12.70
C SER A 15 -0.43 3.55 -13.37
N ILE A 16 -0.56 3.35 -14.69
CA ILE A 16 0.30 2.42 -15.45
C ILE A 16 1.77 2.86 -15.38
N ILE A 17 2.05 4.16 -15.52
CA ILE A 17 3.42 4.70 -15.40
C ILE A 17 3.97 4.44 -14.00
N LEU A 18 3.20 4.73 -12.94
CA LEU A 18 3.64 4.49 -11.56
C LEU A 18 3.88 3.00 -11.28
N ILE A 19 2.99 2.12 -11.74
CA ILE A 19 3.17 0.67 -11.60
C ILE A 19 4.42 0.21 -12.33
N PHE A 20 4.70 0.75 -13.51
CA PHE A 20 5.92 0.45 -14.26
C PHE A 20 7.17 0.86 -13.48
N VAL A 21 7.21 2.10 -12.97
CA VAL A 21 8.33 2.61 -12.16
C VAL A 21 8.55 1.76 -10.92
N VAL A 22 7.49 1.44 -10.17
CA VAL A 22 7.58 0.59 -8.97
C VAL A 22 8.03 -0.83 -9.33
N SER A 23 7.57 -1.38 -10.44
CA SER A 23 7.99 -2.71 -10.92
C SER A 23 9.49 -2.75 -11.22
N VAL A 24 10.01 -1.69 -11.85
CA VAL A 24 11.46 -1.51 -12.09
C VAL A 24 12.20 -1.44 -10.75
N GLN A 25 11.73 -0.64 -9.80
CA GLN A 25 12.32 -0.55 -8.46
C GLN A 25 12.37 -1.92 -7.77
N ILE A 26 11.31 -2.71 -7.85
CA ILE A 26 11.25 -4.06 -7.26
C ILE A 26 12.31 -5.01 -7.85
N ILE A 27 12.75 -4.80 -9.09
CA ILE A 27 13.80 -5.61 -9.75
C ILE A 27 15.20 -5.14 -9.31
N PHE A 28 15.42 -3.83 -9.18
CA PHE A 28 16.74 -3.27 -8.89
C PHE A 28 17.07 -3.18 -7.39
N PHE A 29 16.09 -3.00 -6.51
CA PHE A 29 16.32 -2.89 -5.06
C PHE A 29 16.54 -4.26 -4.42
N ASP A 30 17.47 -4.30 -3.47
CA ASP A 30 17.88 -5.53 -2.80
C ASP A 30 16.75 -6.10 -1.93
N ARG A 31 16.47 -7.40 -2.11
CA ARG A 31 15.36 -8.11 -1.45
C ARG A 31 15.83 -8.85 -0.18
N GLY A 32 17.15 -8.88 0.06
CA GLY A 32 17.75 -9.59 1.20
C GLY A 32 17.30 -11.05 1.26
N SER A 33 16.91 -11.53 2.44
CA SER A 33 16.46 -12.91 2.68
C SER A 33 14.95 -13.13 2.51
N GLN A 34 14.20 -12.15 2.01
CA GLN A 34 12.74 -12.24 1.92
C GLN A 34 12.29 -13.19 0.80
N LYS A 35 11.49 -14.19 1.18
CA LYS A 35 10.87 -15.13 0.24
C LYS A 35 9.40 -14.79 0.04
N VAL A 36 8.91 -14.88 -1.19
CA VAL A 36 7.50 -14.68 -1.51
C VAL A 36 6.69 -15.83 -0.93
N SER A 37 5.61 -15.51 -0.20
CA SER A 37 4.71 -16.52 0.36
C SER A 37 4.04 -17.33 -0.75
N LYS A 38 4.07 -18.66 -0.64
CA LYS A 38 3.39 -19.57 -1.58
C LYS A 38 1.89 -19.28 -1.65
N ALA A 39 1.27 -18.88 -0.53
CA ALA A 39 -0.13 -18.49 -0.49
C ALA A 39 -0.39 -17.21 -1.31
N ALA A 40 0.51 -16.23 -1.26
CA ALA A 40 0.38 -15.01 -2.07
C ALA A 40 0.49 -15.31 -3.57
N ILE A 41 1.40 -16.22 -3.96
CA ILE A 41 1.51 -16.68 -5.35
C ILE A 41 0.24 -17.41 -5.79
N ALA A 42 -0.30 -18.30 -4.97
CA ALA A 42 -1.54 -19.03 -5.28
C ALA A 42 -2.72 -18.07 -5.49
N ILE A 43 -2.89 -17.07 -4.60
CA ILE A 43 -3.93 -16.03 -4.72
C ILE A 43 -3.73 -15.23 -6.01
N LEU A 44 -2.50 -14.81 -6.32
CA LEU A 44 -2.18 -14.05 -7.52
C LEU A 44 -2.57 -14.82 -8.79
N VAL A 45 -2.17 -16.10 -8.89
CA VAL A 45 -2.50 -16.97 -10.04
C VAL A 45 -4.01 -17.15 -10.16
N ALA A 46 -4.71 -17.42 -9.05
CA ALA A 46 -6.16 -17.60 -9.05
C ALA A 46 -6.90 -16.35 -9.56
N VAL A 47 -6.48 -15.16 -9.13
CA VAL A 47 -7.13 -13.92 -9.56
C VAL A 47 -6.82 -13.59 -11.02
N TRP A 48 -5.60 -13.81 -11.50
CA TRP A 48 -5.28 -13.63 -12.92
C TRP A 48 -6.06 -14.59 -13.81
N PHE A 49 -6.23 -15.84 -13.38
CA PHE A 49 -7.05 -16.82 -14.08
C PHE A 49 -8.52 -16.38 -14.14
N PHE A 50 -9.08 -15.93 -13.01
CA PHE A 50 -10.45 -15.42 -12.95
C PHE A 50 -10.64 -14.17 -13.83
N ALA A 51 -9.73 -13.21 -13.77
CA ALA A 51 -9.75 -12.00 -14.60
C ALA A 51 -9.69 -12.34 -16.09
N GLY A 52 -8.83 -13.31 -16.48
CA GLY A 52 -8.74 -13.81 -17.84
C GLY A 52 -10.05 -14.46 -18.32
N ALA A 53 -10.68 -15.30 -17.50
CA ALA A 53 -11.96 -15.91 -17.82
C ALA A 53 -13.06 -14.85 -18.04
N CYS A 54 -13.14 -13.84 -17.17
CA CYS A 54 -14.07 -12.72 -17.33
C CYS A 54 -13.81 -11.92 -18.62
N PHE A 55 -12.56 -11.70 -18.99
CA PHE A 55 -12.19 -11.05 -20.25
C PHE A 55 -12.70 -11.83 -21.46
N PHE A 56 -12.46 -13.15 -21.52
CA PHE A 56 -12.94 -13.99 -22.62
C PHE A 56 -14.47 -14.08 -22.70
N MET A 57 -15.19 -14.00 -21.57
CA MET A 57 -16.66 -13.92 -21.57
C MET A 57 -17.18 -12.55 -22.07
N ALA A 58 -16.45 -11.47 -21.79
CA ALA A 58 -16.84 -10.13 -22.21
C ALA A 58 -16.59 -9.86 -23.70
N LEU A 59 -15.62 -10.56 -24.32
CA LEU A 59 -15.28 -10.42 -25.74
C LEU A 59 -16.47 -10.60 -26.70
N PRO A 60 -17.22 -11.73 -26.68
CA PRO A 60 -18.32 -11.95 -27.62
C PRO A 60 -19.54 -11.08 -27.35
N THR A 61 -19.75 -10.67 -26.09
CA THR A 61 -20.93 -9.88 -25.69
C THR A 61 -20.70 -8.37 -25.73
N HIS A 62 -19.47 -7.92 -26.02
CA HIS A 62 -19.04 -6.52 -25.94
C HIS A 62 -19.42 -5.81 -24.63
N SER A 63 -19.49 -6.57 -23.53
CA SER A 63 -19.94 -6.09 -22.22
C SER A 63 -18.81 -5.37 -21.45
N TRP A 64 -18.20 -4.35 -22.04
CA TRP A 64 -17.02 -3.66 -21.49
C TRP A 64 -17.27 -3.02 -20.12
N LEU A 65 -18.42 -2.38 -19.93
CA LEU A 65 -18.77 -1.75 -18.65
C LEU A 65 -18.93 -2.79 -17.53
N TRP A 66 -19.43 -3.97 -17.86
CA TRP A 66 -19.50 -5.08 -16.92
C TRP A 66 -18.09 -5.58 -16.55
N LEU A 67 -17.21 -5.73 -17.53
CA LEU A 67 -15.82 -6.13 -17.30
C LEU A 67 -15.08 -5.12 -16.41
N VAL A 68 -15.23 -3.82 -16.65
CA VAL A 68 -14.68 -2.76 -15.79
C VAL A 68 -15.21 -2.87 -14.36
N SER A 69 -16.51 -3.15 -14.19
CA SER A 69 -17.10 -3.38 -12.87
C SER A 69 -16.50 -4.58 -12.15
N ILE A 70 -16.16 -5.65 -12.86
CA ILE A 70 -15.48 -6.83 -12.30
C ILE A 70 -14.05 -6.47 -11.88
N PHE A 71 -13.28 -5.79 -12.73
CA PHE A 71 -11.92 -5.37 -12.38
C PHE A 71 -11.88 -4.42 -11.18
N ASN A 72 -12.82 -3.48 -11.10
CA ASN A 72 -12.97 -2.62 -9.93
C ASN A 72 -13.21 -3.46 -8.67
N SER A 73 -14.06 -4.49 -8.74
CA SER A 73 -14.34 -5.38 -7.60
C SER A 73 -13.11 -6.20 -7.17
N ILE A 74 -12.34 -6.71 -8.14
CA ILE A 74 -11.09 -7.43 -7.89
C ILE A 74 -10.08 -6.53 -7.16
N GLN A 75 -9.93 -5.27 -7.58
CA GLN A 75 -9.02 -4.31 -6.96
C GLN A 75 -9.29 -4.16 -5.46
N VAL A 76 -10.55 -4.03 -5.05
CA VAL A 76 -10.94 -3.92 -3.64
C VAL A 76 -10.56 -5.16 -2.86
N PHE A 77 -10.96 -6.31 -3.38
CA PHE A 77 -10.75 -7.57 -2.70
C PHE A 77 -9.26 -7.84 -2.49
N MET A 78 -8.46 -7.52 -3.51
CA MET A 78 -7.00 -7.55 -3.40
C MET A 78 -6.49 -6.59 -2.32
N THR A 79 -7.03 -5.38 -2.23
CA THR A 79 -6.68 -4.41 -1.17
C THR A 79 -6.92 -4.98 0.23
N VAL A 80 -8.07 -5.61 0.47
CA VAL A 80 -8.35 -6.27 1.76
C VAL A 80 -7.37 -7.39 2.04
N ILE A 81 -7.10 -8.27 1.07
CA ILE A 81 -6.17 -9.39 1.22
C ILE A 81 -4.75 -8.94 1.52
N LYS A 82 -4.26 -7.87 0.86
CA LYS A 82 -2.89 -7.39 1.05
C LYS A 82 -2.73 -6.54 2.32
N TYR A 83 -3.70 -5.69 2.65
CA TYR A 83 -3.57 -4.74 3.76
C TYR A 83 -3.88 -5.38 5.12
N SER A 84 -4.75 -6.39 5.19
CA SER A 84 -5.04 -7.11 6.45
C SER A 84 -3.80 -7.74 7.11
N PRO A 85 -3.00 -8.58 6.42
CA PRO A 85 -1.78 -9.16 7.01
C PRO A 85 -0.74 -8.08 7.30
N GLN A 86 -0.66 -7.02 6.47
CA GLN A 86 0.27 -5.91 6.71
C GLN A 86 -0.08 -5.15 7.99
N ALA A 87 -1.36 -4.84 8.22
CA ALA A 87 -1.84 -4.18 9.43
C ALA A 87 -1.58 -5.04 10.68
N PHE A 88 -1.79 -6.36 10.57
CA PHE A 88 -1.48 -7.30 11.65
C PHE A 88 0.03 -7.37 11.94
N LEU A 89 0.87 -7.45 10.91
CA LEU A 89 2.33 -7.48 11.06
C LEU A 89 2.85 -6.20 11.71
N ASN A 90 2.33 -5.03 11.31
CA ASN A 90 2.65 -3.75 11.94
C ASN A 90 2.22 -3.75 13.42
N PHE A 91 1.05 -4.34 13.74
CA PHE A 91 0.57 -4.45 15.13
C PHE A 91 1.44 -5.37 15.99
N THR A 92 1.86 -6.52 15.46
CA THR A 92 2.68 -7.52 16.16
C THR A 92 4.12 -7.02 16.35
N ARG A 93 4.72 -6.43 15.31
CA ARG A 93 6.10 -5.92 15.37
C ARG A 93 6.24 -4.65 16.21
N LYS A 94 5.13 -3.99 16.54
CA LYS A 94 5.10 -2.68 17.21
C LYS A 94 5.99 -1.63 16.53
N SER A 95 6.11 -1.72 15.21
CA SER A 95 6.98 -0.90 14.37
C SER A 95 6.46 -0.88 12.94
N THR A 96 6.63 0.26 12.28
CA THR A 96 6.36 0.48 10.85
C THR A 96 7.65 0.75 10.06
N VAL A 97 8.83 0.49 10.65
CA VAL A 97 10.13 0.65 9.97
C VAL A 97 10.22 -0.33 8.80
N GLY A 98 10.49 0.18 7.60
CA GLY A 98 10.52 -0.58 6.35
C GLY A 98 9.19 -0.65 5.60
N PHE A 99 8.11 -0.06 6.14
CA PHE A 99 6.84 0.11 5.42
C PHE A 99 6.79 1.49 4.75
N SER A 100 6.51 1.54 3.44
CA SER A 100 6.43 2.81 2.70
C SER A 100 5.15 3.57 3.04
N ILE A 101 5.21 4.41 4.07
CA ILE A 101 4.09 5.29 4.44
C ILE A 101 3.75 6.28 3.33
N GLY A 102 4.75 6.68 2.51
CA GLY A 102 4.54 7.60 1.39
C GLY A 102 3.54 7.08 0.36
N ASN A 103 3.57 5.77 0.05
CA ASN A 103 2.58 5.18 -0.85
C ASN A 103 1.16 5.23 -0.26
N ILE A 104 1.01 5.01 1.05
CA ILE A 104 -0.28 5.12 1.73
C ILE A 104 -0.78 6.57 1.74
N VAL A 105 0.11 7.56 1.91
CA VAL A 105 -0.25 8.97 1.81
C VAL A 105 -0.75 9.32 0.39
N LEU A 106 -0.10 8.78 -0.64
CA LEU A 106 -0.51 8.97 -2.03
C LEU A 106 -1.84 8.29 -2.34
N ASP A 107 -2.05 7.06 -1.87
CA ASP A 107 -3.33 6.34 -2.00
C ASP A 107 -4.47 7.13 -1.33
N PHE A 108 -4.26 7.60 -0.10
CA PHE A 108 -5.23 8.42 0.63
C PHE A 108 -5.52 9.74 -0.12
N SER A 109 -4.48 10.43 -0.59
CA SER A 109 -4.63 11.69 -1.33
C SER A 109 -5.40 11.49 -2.63
N GLY A 110 -5.14 10.38 -3.35
CA GLY A 110 -5.90 10.00 -4.54
C GLY A 110 -7.37 9.68 -4.25
N GLY A 111 -7.64 9.01 -3.13
CA GLY A 111 -9.01 8.77 -2.64
C GLY A 111 -9.76 10.08 -2.34
N VAL A 112 -9.12 11.02 -1.63
CA VAL A 112 -9.68 12.35 -1.33
C VAL A 112 -9.92 13.15 -2.61
N ALA A 113 -8.96 13.14 -3.55
CA ALA A 113 -9.11 13.84 -4.83
C ALA A 113 -10.28 13.28 -5.67
N THR A 114 -10.49 11.95 -5.64
CA THR A 114 -11.62 11.29 -6.30
C THR A 114 -12.95 11.73 -5.69
N LEU A 115 -13.03 11.78 -4.35
CA LEU A 115 -14.22 12.29 -3.65
C LEU A 115 -14.51 13.75 -3.97
N ALA A 116 -13.47 14.59 -4.04
CA ALA A 116 -13.61 15.99 -4.42
C ALA A 116 -14.13 16.12 -5.86
N GLN A 117 -13.59 15.33 -6.80
CA GLN A 117 -14.06 15.29 -8.19
C GLN A 117 -15.54 14.90 -8.27
N MET A 118 -15.93 13.81 -7.62
CA MET A 118 -17.33 13.34 -7.59
C MET A 118 -18.26 14.39 -6.95
N SER A 119 -17.80 15.12 -5.93
CA SER A 119 -18.54 16.21 -5.30
C SER A 119 -18.81 17.35 -6.28
N VAL A 120 -17.78 17.81 -6.98
CA VAL A 120 -17.91 18.87 -7.99
C VAL A 120 -18.86 18.44 -9.12
N GLN A 121 -18.72 17.20 -9.61
CA GLN A 121 -19.61 16.66 -10.65
C GLN A 121 -21.06 16.52 -10.18
N SER A 122 -21.28 16.16 -8.91
CA SER A 122 -22.62 16.07 -8.33
C SER A 122 -23.30 17.44 -8.20
N VAL A 123 -22.53 18.48 -7.86
CA VAL A 123 -23.02 19.86 -7.78
C VAL A 123 -23.38 20.38 -9.17
N ASP A 124 -22.51 20.17 -10.15
CA ASP A 124 -22.70 20.62 -11.54
C ASP A 124 -23.93 19.97 -12.19
N GLN A 125 -24.15 18.67 -11.95
CA GLN A 125 -25.31 17.96 -12.48
C GLN A 125 -26.61 18.20 -11.70
N GLY A 126 -26.57 19.00 -10.63
CA GLY A 126 -27.73 19.28 -9.75
C GLY A 126 -28.35 18.02 -9.15
N SER A 127 -27.64 16.89 -9.15
CA SER A 127 -28.16 15.59 -8.75
C SER A 127 -27.10 14.80 -8.01
N TRP A 128 -27.51 14.18 -6.91
CA TRP A 128 -26.67 13.27 -6.13
C TRP A 128 -26.58 11.89 -6.78
N VAL A 129 -26.93 11.74 -8.06
CA VAL A 129 -26.94 10.45 -8.78
C VAL A 129 -25.52 9.88 -8.87
N ASN A 130 -24.49 10.71 -8.86
CA ASN A 130 -23.09 10.27 -8.78
C ASN A 130 -22.72 9.71 -7.40
N PHE A 131 -23.44 10.10 -6.34
CA PHE A 131 -23.30 9.55 -4.97
C PHE A 131 -24.29 8.40 -4.68
N LEU A 132 -25.53 8.46 -5.18
CA LEU A 132 -26.65 7.62 -4.75
C LEU A 132 -27.39 6.91 -5.89
N GLY A 133 -27.10 7.25 -7.14
CA GLY A 133 -28.03 7.14 -8.27
C GLY A 133 -28.16 5.80 -8.96
N ASN A 134 -27.68 4.71 -8.37
CA ASN A 134 -28.06 3.39 -8.87
C ASN A 134 -27.90 2.34 -7.78
N ILE A 135 -28.85 2.17 -6.86
CA ILE A 135 -28.80 1.24 -5.71
C ILE A 135 -28.23 -0.18 -6.01
N GLY A 136 -28.14 -0.62 -7.28
CA GLY A 136 -27.44 -1.84 -7.69
C GLY A 136 -25.92 -1.78 -7.97
N LYS A 137 -25.24 -0.61 -8.06
CA LYS A 137 -23.80 -0.55 -8.48
C LYS A 137 -22.80 0.37 -7.71
N PRO A 138 -23.14 1.48 -7.03
CA PRO A 138 -22.20 2.29 -6.26
C PRO A 138 -22.18 1.93 -4.77
N LEU A 139 -23.03 1.01 -4.29
CA LEU A 139 -22.92 0.52 -2.91
C LEU A 139 -21.57 -0.18 -2.69
N LEU A 140 -21.06 -0.87 -3.72
CA LEU A 140 -19.67 -1.33 -3.74
C LEU A 140 -18.74 -0.12 -3.79
N ALA A 141 -18.70 0.73 -4.82
CA ALA A 141 -17.74 1.84 -4.89
C ALA A 141 -17.64 2.72 -3.62
N LEU A 142 -18.75 3.04 -2.93
CA LEU A 142 -18.74 3.80 -1.68
C LEU A 142 -18.33 2.99 -0.44
N THR A 143 -18.78 1.73 -0.28
CA THR A 143 -18.26 0.87 0.81
C THR A 143 -16.80 0.47 0.57
N VAL A 144 -16.41 0.34 -0.69
CA VAL A 144 -15.06 0.02 -1.19
C VAL A 144 -14.09 1.18 -0.96
N LEU A 145 -14.48 2.41 -1.30
CA LEU A 145 -13.64 3.59 -1.07
C LEU A 145 -13.46 3.83 0.43
N GLN A 146 -14.52 3.60 1.23
CA GLN A 146 -14.43 3.63 2.69
C GLN A 146 -13.47 2.57 3.22
N VAL A 147 -13.42 1.37 2.65
CA VAL A 147 -12.47 0.33 3.08
C VAL A 147 -11.03 0.72 2.77
N SER A 148 -10.73 1.28 1.59
CA SER A 148 -9.37 1.74 1.28
C SER A 148 -8.93 2.88 2.20
N ILE A 149 -9.75 3.93 2.33
CA ILE A 149 -9.46 5.06 3.21
C ILE A 149 -9.40 4.63 4.68
N ALA A 150 -10.23 3.68 5.12
CA ALA A 150 -10.18 3.14 6.48
C ALA A 150 -8.87 2.40 6.75
N PHE A 151 -8.37 1.61 5.79
CA PHE A 151 -7.05 0.99 5.93
C PHE A 151 -5.93 2.04 5.98
N ASP A 152 -6.01 3.10 5.18
CA ASP A 152 -5.04 4.20 5.21
C ASP A 152 -5.04 4.91 6.57
N LEU A 153 -6.23 5.17 7.14
CA LEU A 153 -6.38 5.72 8.49
C LEU A 153 -5.81 4.79 9.58
N ILE A 154 -6.00 3.47 9.45
CA ILE A 154 -5.38 2.49 10.36
C ILE A 154 -3.86 2.59 10.27
N PHE A 155 -3.30 2.67 9.06
CA PHE A 155 -1.85 2.81 8.88
C PHE A 155 -1.31 4.14 9.39
N PHE A 156 -2.03 5.25 9.20
CA PHE A 156 -1.69 6.54 9.79
C PHE A 156 -1.71 6.49 11.31
N TYR A 157 -2.74 5.89 11.90
CA TYR A 157 -2.82 5.72 13.34
C TYR A 157 -1.66 4.85 13.87
N GLN A 158 -1.33 3.74 13.21
CA GLN A 158 -0.20 2.90 13.57
C GLN A 158 1.14 3.66 13.47
N HIS A 159 1.38 4.36 12.36
CA HIS A 159 2.65 5.01 12.08
C HIS A 159 2.85 6.30 12.90
N PHE A 160 1.90 7.24 12.82
CA PHE A 160 2.04 8.57 13.41
C PHE A 160 1.63 8.64 14.88
N VAL A 161 0.70 7.81 15.34
CA VAL A 161 0.25 7.85 16.75
C VAL A 161 0.99 6.79 17.56
N LEU A 162 0.89 5.51 17.20
CA LEU A 162 1.39 4.44 18.07
C LEU A 162 2.93 4.32 18.08
N TYR A 163 3.56 4.32 16.91
CA TYR A 163 4.98 3.97 16.80
C TYR A 163 5.92 5.18 16.70
N HIS A 164 5.42 6.34 16.29
CA HIS A 164 6.15 7.59 16.45
C HIS A 164 6.40 7.90 17.93
N ILE A 165 5.36 7.78 18.79
CA ILE A 165 5.45 8.04 20.24
C ILE A 165 6.47 7.10 20.92
N LYS A 166 6.61 5.84 20.47
CA LYS A 166 7.58 4.91 21.05
C LYS A 166 9.03 5.34 20.76
N ALA A 167 9.29 5.85 19.55
CA ALA A 167 10.61 6.41 19.22
C ALA A 167 10.90 7.64 20.09
N SER A 168 9.91 8.52 20.28
CA SER A 168 10.04 9.73 21.13
C SER A 168 10.24 9.39 22.61
N ARG A 169 9.58 8.34 23.13
CA ARG A 169 9.77 7.90 24.52
C ARG A 169 11.13 7.23 24.75
N VAL A 170 11.63 6.47 23.78
CA VAL A 170 12.98 5.89 23.87
C VAL A 170 14.07 6.96 23.77
N SER A 171 13.88 8.02 22.98
CA SER A 171 14.79 9.16 22.98
C SER A 171 14.68 9.99 24.27
N PHE A 172 13.47 10.21 24.79
CA PHE A 172 13.27 10.98 26.03
C PHE A 172 13.74 10.24 27.29
N GLN A 173 13.73 8.90 27.30
CA GLN A 173 14.29 8.09 28.39
C GLN A 173 15.82 8.01 28.33
N ARG A 174 16.45 8.34 27.20
CA ARG A 174 17.91 8.26 27.03
C ARG A 174 18.65 9.51 27.51
N ASP A 175 17.93 10.58 27.84
CA ASP A 175 18.43 11.78 28.53
C ASP A 175 17.61 11.98 29.81
N PRO A 176 18.01 11.39 30.94
CA PRO A 176 19.02 12.04 31.77
C PRO A 176 20.05 11.03 32.32
N GLU A 177 21.30 11.47 32.47
CA GLU A 177 22.34 10.79 33.24
C GLU A 177 23.06 9.62 32.55
N SER A 178 23.96 9.97 31.61
CA SER A 178 25.28 9.36 31.58
C SER A 178 26.30 10.38 31.06
N THR A 179 26.75 11.20 32.01
CA THR A 179 28.14 11.65 32.06
C THR A 179 29.02 10.42 31.92
N ASP A 180 29.82 10.35 30.84
CA ASP A 180 31.22 9.91 30.83
C ASP A 180 31.62 9.44 29.43
N SER A 181 32.37 10.30 28.77
CA SER A 181 33.62 10.02 28.06
C SER A 181 34.04 8.54 27.99
N GLU A 182 34.01 7.98 26.77
CA GLU A 182 34.98 7.05 26.14
C GLU A 182 35.60 5.85 26.93
N PRO A 183 35.93 4.72 26.27
CA PRO A 183 37.13 4.74 25.43
C PRO A 183 37.11 3.87 24.16
N LEU A 184 37.66 4.46 23.10
CA LEU A 184 38.70 3.92 22.20
C LEU A 184 38.82 2.39 22.09
N ILE A 185 38.50 1.93 20.88
CA ILE A 185 38.90 0.65 20.29
C ILE A 185 40.37 0.36 20.65
N LYS A 186 40.58 -0.64 21.50
CA LYS A 186 41.92 -1.21 21.76
C LYS A 186 42.27 -2.12 20.59
N ASP A 187 43.10 -1.60 19.69
CA ASP A 187 43.71 -2.43 18.67
C ASP A 187 44.68 -3.42 19.33
N SER A 188 44.57 -4.67 18.93
CA SER A 188 45.09 -5.85 19.62
C SER A 188 46.27 -6.42 18.86
N ASP A 189 47.43 -5.76 18.96
CA ASP A 189 48.70 -6.29 18.44
C ASP A 189 49.77 -6.32 19.55
N HIS A 190 49.66 -7.31 20.44
CA HIS A 190 50.82 -7.92 21.06
C HIS A 190 50.43 -9.20 21.83
N LEU A 191 50.23 -10.30 21.09
CA LEU A 191 50.40 -11.63 21.68
C LEU A 191 51.63 -12.27 21.05
N GLN A 192 52.71 -12.18 21.82
CA GLN A 192 53.87 -13.06 21.74
C GLN A 192 53.40 -14.52 21.78
N GLY A 193 53.44 -15.18 20.63
CA GLY A 193 53.47 -16.64 20.51
C GLY A 193 54.91 -17.12 20.56
N ILE A 194 55.35 -17.46 21.77
CA ILE A 194 56.59 -18.19 22.07
C ILE A 194 56.49 -19.62 21.49
N ALA A 195 57.50 -20.05 20.73
CA ALA A 195 57.95 -21.45 20.64
C ALA A 195 59.41 -21.44 20.11
N THR A 196 60.41 -21.29 20.98
CA THR A 196 61.21 -22.36 21.62
C THR A 196 62.22 -23.08 20.70
N THR A 197 63.49 -22.74 20.92
CA THR A 197 64.65 -23.62 21.22
C THR A 197 65.16 -24.67 20.23
N SER A 198 66.51 -24.73 20.22
CA SER A 198 67.48 -25.73 19.73
C SER A 198 67.81 -25.74 18.25
#